data_AF-A0A7W0PPW5-F1
#
_entry.id   AF-A0A7W0PPW5-F1
#
_cell.length_a   1.000
_cell.length_b   1.000
_cell.length_c   1.000
_cell.angle_alpha   90.00
_cell.angle_beta   90.00
_cell.angle_gamma   90.00
#
_symmetry.space_group_name_H-M   'P 1'
#
loop_
_entity.id
_entity.type
_entity.pdbx_description
1 polymer ?
#
loop_
_entity_poly.entity_id
_entity_poly.type
_entity_poly.pdbx_seq_one_letter_code
_entity_poly.pdbx_strand_id
1 'polypeptide(L)'
;LQGRFPIRVELQSLTESDLFAILTEPQNALTKQYQALLATEQLTVEFQEEGLREVARIATQVNQRTEDIGARRLQTILERVLEEISFNAPDMPGETVSIDGAFVQERVGDVADDEELSNFIL
;
A
#
# COMPACT_ATOMS: atom_id res chain seq x y z
N LEU A 1 19.14 -34.62 1.56
CA LEU A 1 18.07 -33.73 1.03
C LEU A 1 18.33 -33.20 -0.40
N GLN A 2 19.55 -33.30 -0.96
CA GLN A 2 19.89 -32.68 -2.26
C GLN A 2 19.29 -33.36 -3.53
N GLY A 3 18.79 -34.60 -3.47
CA GLY A 3 18.31 -35.34 -4.65
C GLY A 3 16.79 -35.31 -4.91
N ARG A 4 15.99 -34.66 -4.06
CA ARG A 4 14.51 -34.67 -4.17
C ARG A 4 13.90 -33.34 -4.66
N PHE A 5 14.74 -32.37 -5.03
CA PHE A 5 14.32 -31.09 -5.61
C PHE A 5 14.93 -30.91 -7.02
N PRO A 6 14.41 -31.63 -8.03
CA PRO A 6 14.96 -31.60 -9.39
C PRO A 6 14.66 -30.30 -10.15
N ILE A 7 13.63 -29.56 -9.75
CA ILE A 7 13.24 -28.28 -10.36
C ILE A 7 13.81 -27.15 -9.50
N ARG A 8 14.49 -26.21 -10.14
CA ARG A 8 15.01 -24.98 -9.53
C ARG A 8 14.49 -23.78 -10.30
N VAL A 9 14.09 -22.77 -9.56
CA VAL A 9 13.69 -21.47 -10.09
C VAL A 9 14.19 -20.41 -9.12
N GLU A 10 14.59 -19.28 -9.66
CA GLU A 10 14.97 -18.11 -8.90
C GLU A 10 13.94 -17.03 -9.20
N LEU A 11 13.47 -16.34 -8.15
CA LEU A 11 12.54 -15.23 -8.29
C LEU A 11 13.34 -13.93 -8.33
N GLN A 12 12.90 -13.00 -9.16
CA GLN A 12 13.46 -11.66 -9.22
C GLN A 12 12.87 -10.80 -8.11
N SER A 13 13.66 -9.85 -7.62
CA SER A 13 13.17 -8.82 -6.70
C SER A 13 12.13 -7.94 -7.38
N LEU A 14 11.17 -7.46 -6.60
CA LEU A 14 10.10 -6.59 -7.09
C LEU A 14 10.63 -5.16 -7.29
N THR A 15 10.23 -4.56 -8.40
CA THR A 15 10.46 -3.15 -8.73
C THR A 15 9.30 -2.28 -8.26
N GLU A 16 9.49 -0.96 -8.25
CA GLU A 16 8.40 0.00 -7.98
C GLU A 16 7.19 -0.21 -8.92
N SER A 17 7.45 -0.49 -10.20
CA SER A 17 6.39 -0.82 -11.17
C SER A 17 5.66 -2.11 -10.83
N ASP A 18 6.36 -3.12 -10.30
CA ASP A 18 5.71 -4.36 -9.87
C ASP A 18 4.82 -4.11 -8.64
N LEU A 19 5.27 -3.26 -7.70
CA LEU A 19 4.46 -2.86 -6.56
C LEU A 19 3.20 -2.11 -6.98
N PHE A 20 3.30 -1.20 -7.94
CA PHE A 20 2.13 -0.53 -8.53
C PHE A 20 1.18 -1.54 -9.22
N ALA A 21 1.71 -2.50 -9.96
CA ALA A 21 0.91 -3.56 -10.59
C ALA A 21 0.19 -4.41 -9.54
N ILE A 22 0.85 -4.76 -8.43
CA ILE A 22 0.25 -5.49 -7.31
C ILE A 22 -0.93 -4.73 -6.69
N LEU A 23 -0.90 -3.40 -6.68
CA LEU A 23 -1.99 -2.57 -6.19
C LEU A 23 -3.19 -2.49 -7.14
N THR A 24 -3.05 -2.83 -8.41
CA THR A 24 -4.06 -2.52 -9.44
C THR A 24 -4.57 -3.76 -10.20
N GLU A 25 -3.67 -4.64 -10.62
CA GLU A 25 -3.97 -5.75 -11.53
C GLU A 25 -4.59 -6.97 -10.85
N PRO A 26 -4.09 -7.47 -9.69
CA PRO A 26 -4.66 -8.65 -9.04
C PRO A 26 -6.16 -8.52 -8.80
N GLN A 27 -6.90 -9.63 -8.96
CA GLN A 27 -8.35 -9.64 -8.80
C GLN A 27 -8.78 -9.11 -7.42
N ASN A 28 -8.03 -9.47 -6.38
CA ASN A 28 -8.23 -9.02 -5.00
C ASN A 28 -7.05 -8.16 -4.54
N ALA A 29 -6.62 -7.19 -5.34
CA ALA A 29 -5.62 -6.21 -4.94
C ALA A 29 -6.04 -5.47 -3.65
N LEU A 30 -5.07 -5.02 -2.84
CA LEU A 30 -5.34 -4.35 -1.55
C LEU A 30 -6.27 -3.15 -1.70
N THR A 31 -6.10 -2.36 -2.75
CA THR A 31 -6.95 -1.20 -3.08
C THR A 31 -8.42 -1.61 -3.23
N LYS A 32 -8.70 -2.67 -4.01
CA LYS A 32 -10.04 -3.22 -4.21
C LYS A 32 -10.64 -3.75 -2.91
N GLN A 33 -9.83 -4.36 -2.05
CA GLN A 33 -10.26 -4.82 -0.74
C GLN A 33 -10.68 -3.63 0.14
N TYR A 34 -9.87 -2.58 0.23
CA TYR A 34 -10.20 -1.38 1.01
C TYR A 34 -11.41 -0.62 0.46
N GLN A 35 -11.54 -0.51 -0.87
CA GLN A 35 -12.74 0.06 -1.48
C GLN A 35 -14.00 -0.73 -1.10
N ALA A 36 -13.94 -2.06 -1.14
CA ALA A 36 -15.07 -2.91 -0.77
C ALA A 36 -15.38 -2.85 0.74
N LEU A 37 -14.36 -2.76 1.58
CA LEU A 37 -14.51 -2.61 3.04
C LEU A 37 -15.17 -1.27 3.38
N LEU A 38 -14.67 -0.16 2.85
CA LEU A 38 -15.23 1.16 3.17
C LEU A 38 -16.62 1.37 2.55
N ALA A 39 -16.92 0.68 1.45
CA ALA A 39 -18.28 0.66 0.88
C ALA A 39 -19.32 0.06 1.84
N THR A 40 -18.94 -0.76 2.84
CA THR A 40 -19.90 -1.26 3.85
C THR A 40 -20.42 -0.14 4.75
N GLU A 41 -19.64 0.93 4.92
CA GLU A 41 -20.02 2.16 5.63
C GLU A 41 -20.66 3.20 4.68
N GLN A 42 -21.00 2.82 3.45
CA GLN A 42 -21.51 3.71 2.40
C GLN A 42 -20.52 4.81 1.99
N LEU A 43 -19.22 4.62 2.23
CA LEU A 43 -18.16 5.52 1.80
C LEU A 43 -17.54 5.02 0.49
N THR A 44 -17.49 5.88 -0.53
CA THR A 44 -16.80 5.57 -1.79
C THR A 44 -15.37 6.06 -1.73
N VAL A 45 -14.38 5.19 -1.93
CA VAL A 45 -12.97 5.58 -2.05
C VAL A 45 -12.49 5.36 -3.48
N GLU A 46 -11.88 6.38 -4.07
CA GLU A 46 -11.34 6.35 -5.42
C GLU A 46 -9.83 6.57 -5.38
N PHE A 47 -9.06 5.52 -5.67
CA PHE A 47 -7.63 5.65 -5.82
C PHE A 47 -7.30 6.20 -7.21
N GLN A 48 -6.66 7.37 -7.24
CA GLN A 48 -6.13 7.93 -8.48
C GLN A 48 -4.77 7.29 -8.79
N GLU A 49 -4.38 7.30 -10.07
CA GLU A 49 -3.17 6.62 -10.52
C GLU A 49 -1.92 7.17 -9.81
N GLU A 50 -1.85 8.49 -9.67
CA GLU A 50 -0.82 9.22 -8.95
C GLU A 50 -0.73 8.82 -7.48
N GLY A 51 -1.85 8.57 -6.80
CA GLY A 51 -1.86 8.12 -5.40
C GLY A 51 -1.27 6.72 -5.28
N LEU A 52 -1.64 5.81 -6.19
CA LEU A 52 -1.11 4.45 -6.20
C LEU A 52 0.38 4.38 -6.57
N ARG A 53 0.82 5.25 -7.49
CA ARG A 53 2.25 5.40 -7.80
C ARG A 53 3.01 5.92 -6.59
N GLU A 54 2.44 6.88 -5.86
CA GLU A 54 3.07 7.42 -4.67
C GLU A 54 3.20 6.37 -3.55
N VAL A 55 2.17 5.55 -3.33
CA VAL A 55 2.25 4.41 -2.41
C VAL A 55 3.35 3.44 -2.82
N ALA A 56 3.47 3.09 -4.10
CA ALA A 56 4.51 2.19 -4.59
C ALA A 56 5.92 2.79 -4.44
N ARG A 57 6.07 4.09 -4.70
CA ARG A 57 7.32 4.85 -4.53
C ARG A 57 7.77 4.84 -3.07
N ILE A 58 6.87 5.19 -2.14
CA ILE A 58 7.15 5.21 -0.71
C ILE A 58 7.48 3.80 -0.22
N ALA A 59 6.75 2.77 -0.64
CA ALA A 59 7.05 1.38 -0.27
C ALA A 59 8.46 0.96 -0.70
N THR A 60 8.86 1.33 -1.92
CA THR A 60 10.20 1.08 -2.44
C THR A 60 11.26 1.83 -1.62
N GLN A 61 11.03 3.11 -1.31
CA GLN A 61 11.92 3.93 -0.50
C GLN A 61 12.12 3.35 0.91
N VAL A 62 11.03 2.96 1.59
CA VAL A 62 11.10 2.39 2.94
C VAL A 62 11.82 1.05 2.93
N ASN A 63 11.56 0.18 1.96
CA ASN A 63 12.28 -1.10 1.81
C ASN A 63 13.78 -0.91 1.55
N GLN A 64 14.18 0.17 0.85
CA GLN A 64 15.60 0.47 0.61
C GLN A 64 16.32 1.04 1.84
N ARG A 65 15.59 1.77 2.70
CA ARG A 65 16.15 2.44 3.88
C ARG A 65 16.12 1.58 5.13
N THR A 66 15.14 0.68 5.23
CA THR A 66 14.96 -0.24 6.36
C THR A 66 15.12 -1.68 5.89
N GLU A 67 14.41 -2.63 6.51
CA GLU A 67 14.39 -4.03 6.06
C GLU A 67 13.50 -4.18 4.82
N ASP A 68 14.04 -4.78 3.75
CA ASP A 68 13.23 -5.08 2.56
C ASP A 68 12.32 -6.29 2.83
N ILE A 69 11.05 -6.01 3.10
CA ILE A 69 9.99 -7.02 3.29
C ILE A 69 9.18 -7.26 2.00
N GLY A 70 9.63 -6.69 0.87
CA GLY A 70 8.99 -6.77 -0.43
C GLY A 70 7.59 -6.17 -0.46
N ALA A 71 6.66 -6.82 -1.16
CA ALA A 71 5.29 -6.35 -1.34
C ALA A 71 4.48 -6.21 -0.03
N ARG A 72 4.92 -6.83 1.08
CA ARG A 72 4.23 -6.71 2.37
C ARG A 72 4.19 -5.28 2.89
N ARG A 73 5.17 -4.45 2.50
CA ARG A 73 5.24 -3.01 2.82
C ARG A 73 4.01 -2.22 2.34
N LEU A 74 3.37 -2.68 1.26
CA LEU A 74 2.16 -2.03 0.74
C LEU A 74 1.00 -2.05 1.74
N GLN A 75 0.94 -3.06 2.61
CA GLN A 75 -0.14 -3.19 3.59
C GLN A 75 -0.04 -2.12 4.68
N THR A 76 1.12 -1.98 5.31
CA THR A 76 1.34 -1.00 6.39
C THR A 76 1.18 0.42 5.90
N ILE A 77 1.67 0.73 4.68
CA ILE A 77 1.49 2.05 4.07
C ILE A 77 0.03 2.35 3.79
N LEU A 78 -0.72 1.42 3.17
CA LEU A 78 -2.15 1.64 2.90
C LEU A 78 -2.97 1.78 4.17
N GLU A 79 -2.67 0.99 5.20
CA GLU A 79 -3.33 1.08 6.49
C GLU A 79 -3.12 2.47 7.12
N ARG A 80 -1.89 2.99 7.06
CA ARG A 80 -1.58 4.34 7.55
C ARG A 80 -2.22 5.44 6.71
N VAL A 81 -2.26 5.30 5.38
CA VAL A 81 -2.91 6.28 4.47
C VAL A 81 -4.41 6.36 4.75
N LEU A 82 -5.06 5.23 5.02
CA LEU A 82 -6.50 5.13 5.19
C LEU A 82 -6.96 5.22 6.65
N GLU A 83 -6.05 5.31 7.63
CA GLU A 83 -6.37 5.21 9.05
C GLU A 83 -7.48 6.18 9.47
N GLU A 84 -7.32 7.47 9.18
CA GLU A 84 -8.34 8.48 9.53
C GLU A 84 -9.63 8.33 8.73
N ILE A 85 -9.54 7.93 7.46
CA ILE A 85 -10.73 7.68 6.64
C ILE A 85 -11.52 6.53 7.25
N SER A 86 -10.85 5.43 7.59
CA SER A 86 -11.48 4.25 8.17
C SER A 86 -12.07 4.54 9.55
N PHE A 87 -11.43 5.41 10.34
CA PHE A 87 -11.96 5.81 11.65
C PHE A 87 -13.24 6.64 11.51
N ASN A 88 -13.26 7.59 10.57
CA ASN A 88 -14.40 8.50 10.36
C ASN A 88 -15.47 7.95 9.40
N ALA A 89 -15.24 6.80 8.76
CA ALA A 89 -16.14 6.24 7.74
C ALA A 89 -17.62 6.15 8.17
N PRO A 90 -17.96 5.73 9.41
CA PRO A 90 -19.36 5.69 9.86
C PRO A 90 -20.06 7.05 9.90
N ASP A 91 -19.29 8.14 10.01
CA ASP A 91 -19.77 9.52 10.06
C ASP A 91 -19.81 10.19 8.68
N MET A 92 -19.36 9.50 7.62
CA MET A 92 -19.26 10.01 6.24
C MET A 92 -20.13 9.23 5.22
N PRO A 93 -21.38 8.83 5.53
CA PRO A 93 -22.17 8.02 4.62
C PRO A 93 -22.55 8.79 3.35
N GLY A 94 -22.33 8.17 2.19
CA GLY A 94 -22.63 8.74 0.88
C GLY A 94 -21.56 9.69 0.33
N GLU A 95 -20.47 9.89 1.06
CA GLU A 95 -19.34 10.69 0.57
C GLU A 95 -18.44 9.91 -0.40
N THR A 96 -17.65 10.66 -1.18
CA THR A 96 -16.62 10.11 -2.06
C THR A 96 -15.29 10.76 -1.72
N VAL A 97 -14.28 9.95 -1.40
CA VAL A 97 -12.93 10.39 -1.07
C VAL A 97 -11.98 9.94 -2.17
N SER A 98 -11.32 10.90 -2.81
CA SER A 98 -10.28 10.63 -3.80
C SER A 98 -8.91 10.60 -3.13
N ILE A 99 -8.14 9.55 -3.40
CA ILE A 99 -6.77 9.36 -2.90
C ILE A 99 -5.81 9.68 -4.04
N ASP A 100 -5.25 10.89 -4.02
CA ASP A 100 -4.24 11.36 -4.95
C ASP A 100 -2.82 11.29 -4.35
N GLY A 101 -1.81 11.70 -5.10
CA GLY A 101 -0.42 11.69 -4.62
C GLY A 101 -0.18 12.65 -3.45
N ALA A 102 -0.87 13.80 -3.42
CA ALA A 102 -0.72 14.77 -2.34
C ALA A 102 -1.30 14.24 -1.03
N PHE A 103 -2.46 13.58 -1.10
CA PHE A 103 -3.10 12.92 0.01
C PHE A 103 -2.17 11.85 0.61
N VAL A 104 -1.55 11.01 -0.23
CA VAL A 104 -0.60 10.01 0.25
C VAL A 104 0.59 10.66 0.95
N GLN A 105 1.20 11.67 0.33
CA GLN A 105 2.36 12.36 0.89
C GLN A 105 2.06 13.04 2.23
N GLU A 106 0.88 13.66 2.38
CA GLU A 106 0.44 14.26 3.65
C GLU A 106 0.33 13.23 4.77
N ARG A 107 -0.09 12.00 4.46
CA ARG A 107 -0.35 10.95 5.46
C ARG A 107 0.88 10.19 5.92
N VAL A 108 1.80 9.92 5.00
CA VAL A 108 2.94 9.01 5.24
C VAL A 108 4.30 9.61 4.93
N GLY A 109 4.38 10.80 4.30
CA GLY A 109 5.65 11.40 3.88
C GLY A 109 6.65 11.56 5.03
N ASP A 110 6.24 12.22 6.10
CA ASP A 110 7.12 12.48 7.26
C ASP A 110 7.58 11.19 7.95
N VAL A 111 6.70 10.18 8.02
CA VAL A 111 7.00 8.88 8.65
C VAL A 111 7.97 8.08 7.78
N ALA A 112 7.81 8.11 6.45
CA ALA A 112 8.68 7.44 5.50
C ALA A 112 10.06 8.11 5.39
N ASP A 113 10.14 9.41 5.70
CA ASP A 113 11.38 10.15 5.67
C ASP A 113 12.26 9.95 6.92
N ASP A 114 11.66 9.52 8.04
CA ASP A 114 12.35 9.19 9.28
C ASP A 114 12.55 7.67 9.43
N GLU A 115 13.80 7.24 9.54
CA GLU A 115 14.17 5.82 9.60
C GLU A 115 13.73 5.16 10.93
N GLU A 116 13.79 5.88 12.05
CA GLU A 116 13.32 5.36 13.33
C GLU A 116 11.81 5.20 13.31
N LEU A 117 11.06 6.22 12.87
CA LEU A 117 9.61 6.15 12.77
C LEU A 117 9.17 5.06 11.79
N SER A 118 9.82 4.95 10.63
CA SER A 118 9.56 3.90 9.65
C SER A 118 9.68 2.51 10.25
N ASN A 119 10.70 2.24 11.07
CA ASN A 119 10.91 0.92 11.67
C ASN A 119 9.82 0.51 12.68
N PHE A 120 9.09 1.46 13.27
CA PHE A 120 8.03 1.18 14.25
C PHE A 120 6.62 1.28 13.67
N ILE A 121 6.42 2.09 12.63
CA ILE A 121 5.10 2.43 12.11
C ILE A 121 4.84 1.81 10.73
N LEU A 122 5.87 1.64 9.89
CA LEU A 122 5.75 1.24 8.49
C LEU A 122 6.35 -0.12 8.19
#